data_AF-A0A924S137-F1
#
_entry.id   AF-A0A924S137-F1
#
_cell.length_a   1.000
_cell.length_b   1.000
_cell.length_c   1.000
_cell.angle_alpha   90.00
_cell.angle_beta   90.00
_cell.angle_gamma   90.00
#
_symmetry.space_group_name_H-M   'P 1'
#
loop_
_entity.id
_entity.type
_entity.pdbx_description
1 polymer ?
#
loop_
_entity_poly.entity_id
_entity_poly.type
_entity_poly.pdbx_seq_one_letter_code
_entity_poly.pdbx_strand_id
1 'polypeptide(L)'
;MTERLSPVAPAADRLRAPVALALAAAIAACTALPNTAPTYVEPPKAAPSAKVRVVNLHPFAYYADIAVFDSPTCFTKANLGMTGGNSHDAERIGMLDDKPVSAASLERFVPADEPLVIGPRAVFPTVTSSEIMHSLMPDTQAEVRTRQAGVCKVPSFVPRLNEQYEVVVDLTPAHCTVTPFHLVRGDGGVKREPVETTPSLISTYEFDMRCFR
;
A
#
# COMPACT_ATOMS: atom_id res chain seq x y z
N MET A 1 -31.55 -46.48 66.28
CA MET A 1 -32.91 -46.70 65.75
C MET A 1 -33.29 -45.47 64.95
N THR A 2 -33.49 -45.68 63.65
CA THR A 2 -34.44 -45.02 62.74
C THR A 2 -34.87 -43.57 63.00
N GLU A 3 -34.55 -42.66 62.07
CA GLU A 3 -35.57 -42.07 61.18
C GLU A 3 -34.92 -41.42 59.94
N ARG A 4 -35.53 -41.69 58.78
CA ARG A 4 -35.25 -41.05 57.48
C ARG A 4 -36.02 -39.73 57.42
N LEU A 5 -35.57 -38.78 56.61
CA LEU A 5 -36.37 -38.21 55.50
C LEU A 5 -35.54 -37.28 54.60
N SER A 6 -35.85 -37.37 53.31
CA SER A 6 -35.14 -36.87 52.13
C SER A 6 -34.99 -35.35 52.02
N PRO A 7 -34.06 -34.90 51.15
CA PRO A 7 -34.30 -33.78 50.27
C PRO A 7 -34.52 -34.22 48.83
N VAL A 8 -35.64 -33.72 48.31
CA VAL A 8 -36.07 -33.69 46.91
C VAL A 8 -34.98 -33.06 46.03
N ALA A 9 -34.68 -33.69 44.90
CA ALA A 9 -33.91 -33.07 43.83
C ALA A 9 -34.73 -31.96 43.16
N PRO A 10 -34.06 -30.93 42.62
CA PRO A 10 -34.27 -30.69 41.20
C PRO A 10 -32.93 -30.73 40.47
N ALA A 11 -32.88 -31.66 39.52
CA ALA A 11 -31.93 -31.66 38.43
C ALA A 11 -32.27 -30.55 37.43
N ALA A 12 -31.30 -30.29 36.57
CA ALA A 12 -31.37 -29.52 35.33
C ALA A 12 -31.22 -28.00 35.50
N ASP A 13 -29.97 -27.57 35.63
CA ASP A 13 -29.50 -26.50 34.78
C ASP A 13 -27.99 -26.60 34.59
N ARG A 14 -27.51 -26.09 33.45
CA ARG A 14 -26.09 -26.01 33.00
C ARG A 14 -25.64 -27.08 32.00
N LEU A 15 -26.36 -27.16 30.89
CA LEU A 15 -25.77 -27.52 29.59
C LEU A 15 -26.13 -26.43 28.57
N ARG A 16 -25.57 -25.24 28.76
CA ARG A 16 -25.64 -24.12 27.80
C ARG A 16 -24.28 -23.43 27.59
N ALA A 17 -23.18 -24.16 27.75
CA ALA A 17 -21.84 -23.62 27.58
C ALA A 17 -21.16 -23.87 26.20
N PRO A 18 -21.52 -24.87 25.36
CA PRO A 18 -20.69 -25.15 24.17
C PRO A 18 -21.09 -24.33 22.93
N VAL A 19 -22.32 -23.78 22.86
CA VAL A 19 -22.80 -23.06 21.66
C VAL A 19 -22.29 -21.62 21.60
N ALA A 20 -22.11 -20.97 22.76
CA ALA A 20 -21.64 -19.58 22.81
C ALA A 20 -20.17 -19.43 22.36
N LEU A 21 -19.31 -20.44 22.64
CA LEU A 21 -17.92 -20.42 22.18
C LEU A 21 -17.78 -20.64 20.67
N ALA A 22 -18.62 -21.48 20.08
CA ALA A 22 -18.60 -21.73 18.63
C ALA A 22 -19.04 -20.50 17.81
N LEU A 23 -20.00 -19.73 18.33
CA LEU A 23 -20.44 -18.49 17.69
C LEU A 23 -19.36 -17.38 17.78
N ALA A 24 -18.65 -17.28 18.91
CA ALA A 24 -17.56 -16.32 19.07
C ALA A 24 -16.37 -16.63 18.13
N ALA A 25 -16.06 -17.93 17.91
CA ALA A 25 -15.03 -18.34 16.96
C ALA A 25 -15.39 -18.03 15.50
N ALA A 26 -16.68 -18.15 15.13
CA ALA A 26 -17.15 -17.83 13.78
C ALA A 26 -17.16 -16.30 13.51
N ILE A 27 -17.44 -15.48 14.53
CA ILE A 27 -17.40 -14.01 14.40
C ILE A 27 -15.95 -13.49 14.36
N ALA A 28 -15.02 -14.13 15.09
CA ALA A 28 -13.60 -13.78 15.03
C ALA A 28 -12.95 -14.09 13.67
N ALA A 29 -13.42 -15.13 12.96
CA ALA A 29 -12.89 -15.50 11.65
C ALA A 29 -13.28 -14.51 10.52
N CYS A 30 -14.34 -13.71 10.69
CA CYS A 30 -14.76 -12.72 9.69
C CYS A 30 -14.06 -11.35 9.83
N THR A 31 -13.17 -11.17 10.81
CA THR A 31 -12.44 -9.90 11.02
C THR A 31 -10.91 -10.05 10.89
N ALA A 32 -10.42 -11.27 10.67
CA ALA A 32 -9.05 -11.50 10.25
C ALA A 32 -8.90 -11.12 8.76
N LEU A 33 -8.89 -9.82 8.48
CA LEU A 33 -8.30 -9.33 7.24
C LEU A 33 -6.87 -9.89 7.17
N PRO A 34 -6.48 -10.57 6.08
CA PRO A 34 -5.12 -11.07 5.96
C PRO A 34 -4.16 -9.90 6.14
N ASN A 35 -3.28 -10.00 7.13
CA ASN A 35 -2.30 -8.97 7.46
C ASN A 35 -1.16 -8.86 6.41
N THR A 36 -1.32 -9.56 5.29
CA THR A 36 -0.45 -9.54 4.13
C THR A 36 -1.23 -8.94 2.96
N ALA A 37 -0.80 -7.77 2.49
CA ALA A 37 -1.35 -7.20 1.27
C ALA A 37 -1.21 -8.20 0.11
N PRO A 38 -2.23 -8.36 -0.75
CA PRO A 38 -2.13 -9.28 -1.88
C PRO A 38 -0.94 -8.92 -2.77
N THR A 39 -0.13 -9.92 -3.14
CA THR A 39 0.88 -9.76 -4.19
C THR A 39 0.20 -9.30 -5.46
N TYR A 40 0.76 -8.30 -6.14
CA TYR A 40 0.20 -7.83 -7.38
C TYR A 40 0.22 -8.91 -8.47
N VAL A 41 -0.92 -9.07 -9.12
CA VAL A 41 -1.09 -9.92 -10.29
C VAL A 41 -1.40 -8.99 -11.45
N GLU A 42 -0.56 -9.02 -12.48
CA GLU A 42 -0.80 -8.23 -13.69
C GLU A 42 -2.15 -8.60 -14.33
N PRO A 43 -2.88 -7.63 -14.91
CA PRO A 43 -4.04 -7.91 -15.73
C PRO A 43 -3.72 -8.99 -16.76
N PRO A 44 -4.61 -9.98 -16.97
CA PRO A 44 -4.44 -10.95 -18.04
C PRO A 44 -4.25 -10.23 -19.38
N LYS A 45 -3.44 -10.79 -20.30
CA LYS A 45 -3.15 -10.18 -21.62
C LYS A 45 -4.39 -9.80 -22.44
N ALA A 46 -5.54 -10.43 -22.16
CA ALA A 46 -6.81 -10.18 -22.84
C ALA A 46 -7.69 -9.10 -22.16
N ALA A 47 -7.30 -8.59 -20.98
CA ALA A 47 -8.04 -7.57 -20.25
C ALA A 47 -7.66 -6.16 -20.73
N PRO A 48 -8.61 -5.20 -20.73
CA PRO A 48 -8.31 -3.79 -20.95
C PRO A 48 -7.25 -3.30 -19.97
N SER A 49 -6.09 -2.88 -20.48
CA SER A 49 -4.96 -2.47 -19.64
C SER A 49 -4.24 -1.24 -20.19
N ALA A 50 -3.59 -0.53 -19.27
CA ALA A 50 -2.66 0.56 -19.53
C ALA A 50 -1.29 0.21 -18.97
N LYS A 51 -0.25 0.97 -19.33
CA LYS A 51 1.09 0.84 -18.74
C LYS A 51 1.30 1.97 -17.73
N VAL A 52 1.82 1.63 -16.55
CA VAL A 52 2.22 2.61 -15.54
C VAL A 52 3.69 2.40 -15.20
N ARG A 53 4.45 3.49 -15.16
CA ARG A 53 5.72 3.54 -14.44
C ARG A 53 5.58 4.37 -13.19
N VAL A 54 5.98 3.84 -12.05
CA VAL A 54 6.15 4.62 -10.82
C VAL A 54 7.61 5.02 -10.69
N VAL A 55 7.89 6.28 -10.39
CA VAL A 55 9.26 6.82 -10.26
C VAL A 55 9.42 7.49 -8.90
N ASN A 56 10.33 7.00 -8.07
CA ASN A 56 10.79 7.65 -6.86
C ASN A 56 11.93 8.62 -7.22
N LEU A 57 11.76 9.92 -6.94
CA LEU A 57 12.76 10.95 -7.25
C LEU A 57 13.98 10.89 -6.32
N HIS A 58 13.84 10.27 -5.15
CA HIS A 58 14.86 10.19 -4.13
C HIS A 58 15.17 8.73 -3.74
N PRO A 59 15.52 7.86 -4.71
CA PRO A 59 15.62 6.42 -4.51
C PRO A 59 16.80 5.99 -3.62
N PHE A 60 17.77 6.89 -3.40
CA PHE A 60 18.90 6.64 -2.50
C PHE A 60 18.73 7.27 -1.12
N ALA A 61 17.67 8.07 -0.92
CA ALA A 61 17.32 8.64 0.37
C ALA A 61 16.11 7.92 1.00
N TYR A 62 15.26 7.31 0.17
CA TYR A 62 14.05 6.62 0.62
C TYR A 62 13.83 5.31 -0.15
N TYR A 63 13.50 4.26 0.60
CA TYR A 63 12.80 3.10 0.09
C TYR A 63 11.30 3.35 0.16
N ALA A 64 10.57 2.99 -0.89
CA ALA A 64 9.12 3.10 -0.91
C ALA A 64 8.47 1.82 -1.45
N ASP A 65 7.62 1.24 -0.63
CA ASP A 65 6.77 0.10 -0.98
C ASP A 65 5.53 0.61 -1.71
N ILE A 66 5.44 0.36 -3.01
CA ILE A 66 4.43 0.94 -3.89
C ILE A 66 3.22 0.00 -3.99
N ALA A 67 2.02 0.57 -3.84
CA ALA A 67 0.78 -0.17 -3.89
C ALA A 67 -0.28 0.51 -4.74
N VAL A 68 -1.27 -0.28 -5.14
CA VAL A 68 -2.56 0.18 -5.65
C VAL A 68 -3.56 0.14 -4.50
N PHE A 69 -4.33 1.21 -4.34
CA PHE A 69 -5.36 1.33 -3.31
C PHE A 69 -6.75 1.37 -3.91
N ASP A 70 -7.71 0.84 -3.17
CA ASP A 70 -9.12 0.99 -3.44
C ASP A 70 -9.65 2.22 -2.67
N SER A 71 -9.90 3.31 -3.39
CA SER A 71 -10.27 4.60 -2.76
C SER A 71 -11.56 4.52 -1.91
N PRO A 72 -12.63 3.84 -2.34
CA PRO A 72 -13.82 3.62 -1.51
C PRO A 72 -13.57 2.90 -0.17
N THR A 73 -12.75 1.86 -0.16
CA THR A 73 -12.56 0.99 1.02
C THR A 73 -11.31 1.35 1.83
N CYS A 74 -10.46 2.22 1.30
CA CYS A 74 -9.16 2.61 1.84
C CYS A 74 -8.16 1.47 2.06
N PHE A 75 -8.37 0.32 1.42
CA PHE A 75 -7.47 -0.82 1.54
C PHE A 75 -6.48 -0.88 0.37
N THR A 76 -5.32 -1.48 0.66
CA THR A 76 -4.39 -1.88 -0.39
C THR A 76 -5.04 -2.99 -1.22
N LYS A 77 -5.25 -2.72 -2.51
CA LYS A 77 -5.72 -3.71 -3.50
C LYS A 77 -4.59 -4.66 -3.87
N ALA A 78 -3.38 -4.14 -4.07
CA ALA A 78 -2.21 -4.93 -4.43
C ALA A 78 -0.88 -4.21 -4.20
N ASN A 79 0.19 -4.97 -3.97
CA ASN A 79 1.56 -4.47 -3.86
C ASN A 79 2.31 -4.59 -5.19
N LEU A 80 2.68 -3.45 -5.80
CA LEU A 80 3.40 -3.40 -7.08
C LEU A 80 4.89 -3.73 -6.98
N GLY A 81 5.49 -3.52 -5.81
CA GLY A 81 6.90 -3.74 -5.51
C GLY A 81 7.57 -2.54 -4.84
N MET A 82 8.87 -2.63 -4.63
CA MET A 82 9.67 -1.58 -3.99
C MET A 82 10.46 -0.71 -4.96
N THR A 83 10.52 0.59 -4.66
CA THR A 83 11.51 1.52 -5.23
C THR A 83 12.57 1.88 -4.17
N GLY A 84 13.78 2.16 -4.63
CA GLY A 84 14.93 2.61 -3.83
C GLY A 84 16.06 1.57 -3.71
N GLY A 85 17.29 2.07 -3.52
CA GLY A 85 18.52 1.27 -3.34
C GLY A 85 18.82 0.26 -4.46
N ASN A 86 18.80 -1.04 -4.15
CA ASN A 86 18.97 -2.14 -5.11
C ASN A 86 17.65 -2.90 -5.26
N SER A 87 16.71 -2.39 -6.07
CA SER A 87 15.41 -3.03 -6.22
C SER A 87 15.46 -4.23 -7.16
N HIS A 88 15.06 -5.39 -6.63
CA HIS A 88 14.86 -6.63 -7.38
C HIS A 88 13.54 -6.65 -8.17
N ASP A 89 12.63 -5.70 -7.91
CA ASP A 89 11.29 -5.64 -8.51
C ASP A 89 11.26 -4.86 -9.83
N ALA A 90 12.41 -4.33 -10.26
CA ALA A 90 12.54 -3.48 -11.42
C ALA A 90 12.52 -4.31 -12.72
N GLU A 91 11.33 -4.48 -13.28
CA GLU A 91 11.09 -5.11 -14.58
C GLU A 91 10.70 -4.06 -15.64
N ARG A 92 11.04 -4.30 -16.91
CA ARG A 92 10.67 -3.46 -18.06
C ARG A 92 9.48 -4.07 -18.78
N ILE A 93 8.47 -3.25 -19.10
CA ILE A 93 7.34 -3.67 -19.95
C ILE A 93 7.29 -2.92 -21.29
N GLY A 94 8.37 -2.20 -21.63
CA GLY A 94 8.53 -1.48 -22.90
C GLY A 94 7.62 -0.25 -22.99
N MET A 95 7.84 0.72 -22.10
CA MET A 95 7.17 2.03 -22.13
C MET A 95 7.78 2.98 -23.19
N LEU A 96 7.09 4.09 -23.48
CA LEU A 96 7.43 5.04 -24.56
C LEU A 96 8.82 5.66 -24.40
N ASP A 97 9.27 5.96 -23.19
CA ASP A 97 10.62 6.44 -22.90
C ASP A 97 11.44 5.31 -22.27
N ASP A 98 11.81 4.35 -23.11
CA ASP A 98 12.54 3.16 -22.67
C ASP A 98 13.88 3.54 -22.02
N LYS A 99 13.86 3.68 -20.70
CA LYS A 99 15.01 4.03 -19.86
C LYS A 99 15.68 2.75 -19.35
N PRO A 100 16.94 2.79 -18.91
CA PRO A 100 17.54 1.64 -18.25
C PRO A 100 16.73 1.22 -17.01
N VAL A 101 16.75 -0.07 -16.68
CA VAL A 101 16.26 -0.57 -15.38
C VAL A 101 16.96 0.21 -14.28
N SER A 102 16.18 0.72 -13.33
CA SER A 102 16.69 1.47 -12.19
C SER A 102 15.87 1.14 -10.96
N ALA A 103 16.53 1.08 -9.81
CA ALA A 103 15.85 0.97 -8.53
C ALA A 103 14.92 2.16 -8.24
N ALA A 104 15.07 3.27 -8.98
CA ALA A 104 14.17 4.40 -8.89
C ALA A 104 12.78 4.14 -9.45
N SER A 105 12.59 3.09 -10.25
CA SER A 105 11.38 2.91 -11.04
C SER A 105 10.81 1.50 -11.05
N LEU A 106 9.49 1.41 -11.11
CA LEU A 106 8.74 0.17 -11.31
C LEU A 106 7.83 0.35 -12.52
N GLU A 107 7.83 -0.59 -13.47
CA GLU A 107 6.87 -0.59 -14.57
C GLU A 107 5.91 -1.78 -14.43
N ARG A 108 4.60 -1.53 -14.58
CA ARG A 108 3.54 -2.53 -14.46
C ARG A 108 2.44 -2.26 -15.47
N PHE A 109 1.80 -3.31 -15.98
CA PHE A 109 0.47 -3.15 -16.56
C PHE A 109 -0.50 -2.73 -15.45
N VAL A 110 -1.60 -2.07 -15.74
CA VAL A 110 -2.67 -1.79 -14.77
C VAL A 110 -4.02 -1.88 -15.48
N PRO A 111 -5.13 -2.14 -14.77
CA PRO A 111 -6.47 -2.05 -15.36
C PRO A 111 -6.72 -0.69 -16.00
N ALA A 112 -7.36 -0.67 -17.17
CA ALA A 112 -7.80 0.55 -17.83
C ALA A 112 -9.27 0.85 -17.52
N ASP A 113 -9.67 2.10 -17.71
CA ASP A 113 -11.04 2.61 -17.62
C ASP A 113 -11.70 2.46 -16.24
N GLU A 114 -10.90 2.19 -15.19
CA GLU A 114 -11.31 2.20 -13.79
C GLU A 114 -10.45 3.18 -12.97
N PRO A 115 -11.01 3.85 -11.93
CA PRO A 115 -10.21 4.70 -11.05
C PRO A 115 -9.11 3.92 -10.34
N LEU A 116 -7.89 4.43 -10.40
CA LEU A 116 -6.73 3.90 -9.70
C LEU A 116 -6.13 4.94 -8.76
N VAL A 117 -5.65 4.47 -7.62
CA VAL A 117 -4.84 5.23 -6.67
C VAL A 117 -3.53 4.47 -6.51
N ILE A 118 -2.42 5.04 -6.97
CA ILE A 118 -1.10 4.40 -6.93
C ILE A 118 -0.15 5.28 -6.14
N GLY A 119 0.47 4.73 -5.11
CA GLY A 119 1.39 5.48 -4.25
C GLY A 119 2.11 4.59 -3.24
N PRO A 120 2.95 5.19 -2.38
CA PRO A 120 3.67 4.43 -1.37
C PRO A 120 2.73 4.01 -0.22
N ARG A 121 2.65 2.71 0.06
CA ARG A 121 2.01 2.13 1.25
C ARG A 121 2.87 2.34 2.50
N ALA A 122 4.18 2.20 2.35
CA ALA A 122 5.16 2.46 3.38
C ALA A 122 6.38 3.15 2.76
N VAL A 123 6.98 4.05 3.54
CA VAL A 123 8.19 4.79 3.17
C VAL A 123 9.20 4.64 4.29
N PHE A 124 10.44 4.34 3.94
CA PHE A 124 11.54 4.18 4.88
C PHE A 124 12.70 5.07 4.47
N PRO A 125 13.17 5.99 5.33
CA PRO A 125 14.41 6.68 5.07
C PRO A 125 15.55 5.66 5.04
N THR A 126 16.47 5.81 4.08
CA THR A 126 17.69 5.03 4.05
C THR A 126 18.58 5.49 5.21
N VAL A 127 18.74 4.63 6.21
CA VAL A 127 19.63 4.86 7.34
C VAL A 127 20.79 3.88 7.27
N THR A 128 21.98 4.37 7.60
CA THR A 128 23.18 3.55 7.72
C THR A 128 23.07 2.59 8.91
N SER A 129 23.80 1.48 8.91
CA SER A 129 23.82 0.55 10.04
C SER A 129 24.23 1.22 11.35
N SER A 130 25.15 2.20 11.30
CA SER A 130 25.51 3.03 12.45
C SER A 130 24.32 3.84 12.98
N GLU A 131 23.55 4.48 12.10
CA GLU A 131 22.37 5.25 12.50
C GLU A 131 21.29 4.35 13.09
N ILE A 132 21.11 3.13 12.57
CA ILE A 132 20.20 2.13 13.16
C ILE A 132 20.65 1.80 14.59
N MET A 133 21.93 1.48 14.80
CA MET A 133 22.45 1.17 16.14
C MET A 133 22.32 2.35 17.10
N HIS A 134 22.53 3.56 16.60
CA HIS A 134 22.39 4.77 17.37
C HIS A 134 20.93 5.15 17.62
N SER A 135 19.98 4.80 16.75
CA SER A 135 18.55 5.15 16.91
C SER A 135 17.88 4.60 18.18
N LEU A 136 18.49 3.61 18.83
CA LEU A 136 18.08 3.11 20.14
C LEU A 136 18.45 4.06 21.29
N MET A 137 19.31 5.05 21.04
CA MET A 137 19.66 6.12 21.97
C MET A 137 18.62 7.26 21.86
N PRO A 138 18.06 7.75 22.97
CA PRO A 138 17.07 8.84 22.94
C PRO A 138 17.52 10.09 22.17
N ASP A 139 18.82 10.42 22.23
CA ASP A 139 19.38 11.65 21.67
C ASP A 139 19.39 11.68 20.13
N THR A 140 19.39 10.51 19.47
CA THR A 140 19.44 10.38 18.01
C THR A 140 18.08 10.01 17.41
N GLN A 141 17.10 9.64 18.25
CA GLN A 141 15.72 9.41 17.79
C GLN A 141 15.13 10.65 17.12
N ALA A 142 15.46 11.84 17.62
CA ALA A 142 15.02 13.09 17.01
C ALA A 142 15.56 13.24 15.58
N GLU A 143 16.80 12.85 15.33
CA GLU A 143 17.43 12.92 14.01
C GLU A 143 16.82 11.92 13.02
N VAL A 144 16.46 10.72 13.46
CA VAL A 144 15.76 9.75 12.61
C VAL A 144 14.34 10.25 12.29
N ARG A 145 13.64 10.80 13.29
CA ARG A 145 12.29 11.36 13.11
C ARG A 145 12.25 12.52 12.12
N THR A 146 13.24 13.41 12.13
CA THR A 146 13.27 14.53 11.17
C THR A 146 13.47 14.09 9.73
N ARG A 147 13.99 12.88 9.49
CA ARG A 147 14.15 12.30 8.15
C ARG A 147 12.90 11.58 7.66
N GLN A 148 11.92 11.31 8.52
CA GLN A 148 10.67 10.66 8.13
C GLN A 148 9.99 11.47 7.01
N ALA A 149 9.54 10.77 5.98
CA ALA A 149 8.76 11.37 4.92
C ALA A 149 7.44 11.90 5.48
N GLY A 150 6.90 12.93 4.83
CA GLY A 150 5.58 13.44 5.18
C GLY A 150 4.46 12.46 4.83
N VAL A 151 3.25 12.85 5.22
CA VAL A 151 2.02 12.20 4.77
C VAL A 151 1.92 12.29 3.24
N CYS A 152 1.79 11.15 2.57
CA CYS A 152 1.58 11.11 1.13
C CYS A 152 0.09 11.26 0.80
N LYS A 153 -0.28 12.34 0.11
CA LYS A 153 -1.59 12.46 -0.53
C LYS A 153 -1.52 11.80 -1.90
N VAL A 154 -2.28 10.72 -2.08
CA VAL A 154 -2.24 9.93 -3.30
C VAL A 154 -3.47 10.24 -4.14
N PRO A 155 -3.37 10.98 -5.26
CA PRO A 155 -4.52 11.29 -6.09
C PRO A 155 -5.08 10.04 -6.79
N SER A 156 -6.37 10.06 -7.11
CA SER A 156 -6.95 9.08 -8.03
C SER A 156 -6.94 9.62 -9.46
N PHE A 157 -6.77 8.72 -10.43
CA PHE A 157 -6.91 9.01 -11.85
C PHE A 157 -7.45 7.78 -12.58
N VAL A 158 -7.98 7.96 -13.79
CA VAL A 158 -8.51 6.87 -14.62
C VAL A 158 -7.59 6.70 -15.84
N PRO A 159 -6.74 5.65 -15.88
CA PRO A 159 -5.93 5.39 -17.06
C PRO A 159 -6.80 4.88 -18.22
N ARG A 160 -6.53 5.35 -19.42
CA ARG A 160 -7.24 4.90 -20.64
C ARG A 160 -6.56 3.68 -21.25
N LEU A 161 -7.35 2.88 -21.96
CA LEU A 161 -6.91 1.67 -22.64
C LEU A 161 -5.72 1.92 -23.57
N ASN A 162 -4.68 1.08 -23.46
CA ASN A 162 -3.44 1.11 -24.24
C ASN A 162 -2.60 2.40 -24.10
N GLU A 163 -2.94 3.29 -23.17
CA GLU A 163 -2.14 4.47 -22.86
C GLU A 163 -1.05 4.18 -21.82
N GLN A 164 -0.18 5.16 -21.62
CA GLN A 164 1.01 5.03 -20.79
C GLN A 164 1.12 6.19 -19.83
N TYR A 165 1.38 5.90 -18.56
CA TYR A 165 1.37 6.89 -17.49
C TYR A 165 2.63 6.79 -16.64
N GLU A 166 3.10 7.92 -16.13
CA GLU A 166 4.15 7.97 -15.12
C GLU A 166 3.60 8.56 -13.83
N VAL A 167 3.76 7.84 -12.73
CA VAL A 167 3.43 8.30 -11.38
C VAL A 167 4.72 8.68 -10.68
N VAL A 168 4.94 9.98 -10.51
CA VAL A 168 6.11 10.50 -9.82
C VAL A 168 5.82 10.57 -8.32
N VAL A 169 6.71 10.00 -7.52
CA VAL A 169 6.68 10.04 -6.06
C VAL A 169 7.89 10.85 -5.61
N ASP A 170 7.61 12.01 -5.02
CA ASP A 170 8.62 12.89 -4.43
C ASP A 170 8.55 12.78 -2.91
N LEU A 171 9.63 12.26 -2.32
CA LEU A 171 9.77 11.96 -0.90
C LEU A 171 10.87 12.84 -0.32
N THR A 172 10.49 13.74 0.59
CA THR A 172 11.44 14.57 1.32
C THR A 172 11.05 14.61 2.81
N PRO A 173 11.94 15.09 3.70
CA PRO A 173 11.58 15.31 5.10
C PRO A 173 10.25 16.07 5.24
N ALA A 174 9.32 15.52 6.02
CA ALA A 174 7.98 16.08 6.29
C ALA A 174 7.06 16.30 5.08
N HIS A 175 7.47 15.97 3.85
CA HIS A 175 6.65 16.13 2.65
C HIS A 175 6.65 14.87 1.78
N CYS A 176 5.50 14.60 1.17
CA CYS A 176 5.36 13.56 0.17
C CYS A 176 4.32 13.97 -0.85
N THR A 177 4.69 13.98 -2.13
CA THR A 177 3.76 14.25 -3.23
C THR A 177 3.76 13.14 -4.25
N VAL A 178 2.57 12.76 -4.68
CA VAL A 178 2.36 11.78 -5.75
C VAL A 178 1.67 12.49 -6.91
N THR A 179 2.26 12.43 -8.10
CA THR A 179 1.75 13.15 -9.28
C THR A 179 1.71 12.23 -10.50
N PRO A 180 0.52 11.91 -11.02
CA PRO A 180 0.38 11.15 -12.26
C PRO A 180 0.50 12.05 -13.49
N PHE A 181 1.20 11.55 -14.50
CA PHE A 181 1.40 12.14 -15.81
C PHE A 181 1.00 11.16 -16.91
N HIS A 182 0.41 11.65 -17.98
CA HIS A 182 0.23 10.91 -19.22
C HIS A 182 1.50 11.06 -20.07
N LEU A 183 2.00 9.96 -20.60
CA LEU A 183 3.18 9.94 -21.46
C LEU A 183 2.74 9.95 -22.93
N VAL A 184 3.09 11.02 -23.64
CA VAL A 184 2.81 11.16 -25.08
C VAL A 184 4.10 11.28 -25.86
N ARG A 185 4.09 10.78 -27.11
CA ARG A 185 5.16 11.09 -28.06
C ARG A 185 5.00 12.53 -28.53
N GLY A 186 6.06 13.32 -28.44
CA GLY A 186 6.17 14.64 -29.05
C GLY A 186 7.37 14.74 -29.98
N ASP A 187 7.52 15.89 -30.65
CA ASP A 187 8.48 16.12 -31.75
C ASP A 187 9.98 15.98 -31.41
N GLY A 188 10.33 15.64 -30.17
CA GLY A 188 11.72 15.43 -29.73
C GLY A 188 11.88 14.36 -28.64
N GLY A 189 10.87 13.51 -28.42
CA GLY A 189 10.89 12.48 -27.39
C GLY A 189 9.55 12.32 -26.69
N VAL A 190 9.58 11.79 -25.47
CA VAL A 190 8.37 11.60 -24.66
C VAL A 190 8.13 12.82 -23.78
N LYS A 191 6.90 13.34 -23.81
CA LYS A 191 6.45 14.45 -22.97
C LYS A 191 5.53 13.92 -21.87
N ARG A 192 5.58 14.59 -20.72
CA ARG A 192 4.66 14.40 -19.60
C ARG A 192 3.55 15.43 -19.71
N GLU A 193 2.32 14.97 -19.81
CA GLU A 193 1.12 15.79 -19.73
C GLU A 193 0.44 15.58 -18.37
N PRO A 194 -0.05 16.63 -17.71
CA PRO A 194 -0.78 16.47 -16.46
C PRO A 194 -2.04 15.64 -16.69
N VAL A 195 -2.31 14.71 -15.78
CA VAL A 195 -3.56 13.94 -15.78
C VAL A 195 -4.58 14.66 -14.91
N GLU A 196 -5.84 14.61 -15.30
CA GLU A 196 -6.92 15.04 -14.43
C GLU A 196 -7.02 14.09 -13.22
N THR A 197 -6.93 14.65 -12.02
CA THR A 197 -6.94 13.88 -10.78
C THR A 197 -8.09 14.28 -9.88
N THR A 198 -8.65 13.30 -9.18
CA THR A 198 -9.54 13.55 -8.05
C THR A 198 -8.79 13.34 -6.74
N PRO A 199 -9.02 14.16 -5.69
CA PRO A 199 -8.51 13.84 -4.36
C PRO A 199 -9.02 12.46 -3.91
N SER A 200 -8.12 11.60 -3.42
CA SER A 200 -8.53 10.35 -2.79
C SER A 200 -8.57 10.50 -1.27
N LEU A 201 -9.26 9.57 -0.60
CA LEU A 201 -9.27 9.49 0.87
C LEU A 201 -7.99 8.83 1.42
N ILE A 202 -7.11 8.34 0.54
CA ILE A 202 -5.89 7.63 0.91
C ILE A 202 -4.81 8.63 1.29
N SER A 203 -4.36 8.50 2.53
CA SER A 203 -3.17 9.16 3.03
C SER A 203 -2.34 8.12 3.77
N THR A 204 -1.09 7.96 3.38
CA THR A 204 -0.19 6.99 4.00
C THR A 204 0.75 7.70 4.97
N TYR A 205 0.74 7.23 6.22
CA TYR A 205 1.68 7.61 7.28
C TYR A 205 2.25 6.33 7.85
N GLU A 206 3.57 6.12 7.75
CA GLU A 206 4.37 5.15 8.51
C GLU A 206 3.58 3.96 9.14
N PHE A 207 2.95 3.12 8.30
CA PHE A 207 2.14 1.92 8.64
C PHE A 207 0.65 2.09 8.98
N ASP A 208 0.12 3.30 9.14
CA ASP A 208 -1.31 3.59 9.41
C ASP A 208 -1.99 4.18 8.16
N MET A 209 -2.83 3.37 7.49
CA MET A 209 -3.71 3.84 6.43
C MET A 209 -4.94 4.48 7.07
N ARG A 210 -5.10 5.80 6.91
CA ARG A 210 -6.30 6.51 7.38
C ARG A 210 -7.12 7.01 6.20
N CYS A 211 -8.42 6.70 6.19
CA CYS A 211 -9.39 7.43 5.39
C CYS A 211 -9.59 8.82 6.01
N PHE A 212 -9.23 9.90 5.31
CA PHE A 212 -9.62 11.23 5.74
C PHE A 212 -10.98 11.56 5.13
N ARG A 213 -11.99 11.78 5.98
CA ARG A 213 -13.33 12.28 5.58
C ARG A 213 -13.42 13.78 5.82
#